data_AF-E9T0K7-F1
#
_entry.id   AF-E9T0K7-F1
#
_cell.length_a   1.000
_cell.length_b   1.000
_cell.length_c   1.000
_cell.angle_alpha   90.00
_cell.angle_beta   90.00
_cell.angle_gamma   90.00
#
_symmetry.space_group_name_H-M   'P 1'
#
loop_
_entity.id
_entity.type
_entity.pdbx_description
1 polymer ?
#
loop_
_entity_poly.entity_id
_entity_poly.type
_entity_poly.pdbx_seq_one_letter_code
_entity_poly.pdbx_strand_id
1 'polypeptide(L)'
;MTTTTQRGLGWKHQKERDGLLRVHVDGTPCWWCGLPMHRDRTENWDYNPASSDRASGSLAADHSHARTHGGTKADRLLHGICNKQRQDGSRDHLRPAVTGQHPSEPIPEDQLGIRLIPWP
;
A
#
# COMPACT_ATOMS: atom_id res chain seq x y z
N MET A 1 -3.23 11.51 -22.41
CA MET A 1 -2.96 11.80 -20.99
C MET A 1 -4.16 11.38 -20.16
N THR A 2 -3.97 10.48 -19.19
CA THR A 2 -5.05 9.92 -18.36
C THR A 2 -5.27 10.83 -17.14
N THR A 3 -6.47 11.39 -16.96
CA THR A 3 -6.78 12.30 -15.84
C THR A 3 -6.80 11.57 -14.49
N THR A 4 -6.72 12.29 -13.37
CA THR A 4 -6.87 11.73 -12.01
C THR A 4 -8.21 10.99 -11.86
N THR A 5 -9.28 11.49 -12.48
CA THR A 5 -10.58 10.83 -12.56
C THR A 5 -10.53 9.55 -13.37
N GLN A 6 -9.85 9.52 -14.51
CA GLN A 6 -9.67 8.29 -15.31
C GLN A 6 -8.77 7.26 -14.62
N ARG A 7 -7.80 7.71 -13.83
CA ARG A 7 -7.03 6.87 -12.89
C ARG A 7 -7.85 6.50 -11.65
N GLY A 8 -9.10 6.97 -11.53
CA GLY A 8 -10.04 6.90 -10.40
C GLY A 8 -9.47 7.27 -9.04
N LEU A 9 -8.53 8.22 -9.05
CA LEU A 9 -8.09 9.02 -7.90
C LEU A 9 -8.86 10.36 -7.87
N GLY A 10 -10.04 10.38 -8.48
CA GLY A 10 -10.89 11.55 -8.57
C GLY A 10 -11.53 11.92 -7.23
N TRP A 11 -12.39 12.94 -7.26
CA TRP A 11 -13.07 13.49 -6.09
C TRP A 11 -13.71 12.46 -5.16
N LYS A 12 -14.36 11.42 -5.72
CA LYS A 12 -14.98 10.34 -4.94
C LYS A 12 -13.96 9.61 -4.08
N HIS A 13 -12.83 9.23 -4.64
CA HIS A 13 -11.78 8.51 -3.92
C HIS A 13 -11.15 9.38 -2.82
N GLN A 14 -10.98 10.68 -3.07
CA GLN A 14 -10.51 11.63 -2.06
C GLN A 14 -11.48 11.70 -0.88
N LYS A 15 -12.78 11.80 -1.14
CA LYS A 15 -13.82 11.77 -0.09
C LYS A 15 -13.83 10.46 0.70
N GLU A 16 -13.66 9.32 0.03
CA GLU A 16 -13.57 8.01 0.70
C GLU A 16 -12.36 7.97 1.64
N ARG A 17 -11.19 8.42 1.16
CA ARG A 17 -9.99 8.54 1.98
C ARG A 17 -10.19 9.45 3.19
N ASP A 18 -10.78 10.61 3.01
CA ASP A 18 -11.02 11.57 4.10
C ASP A 18 -12.00 11.01 5.13
N GLY A 19 -13.01 10.25 4.68
CA GLY A 19 -13.92 9.51 5.55
C GLY A 19 -13.20 8.47 6.39
N LEU A 20 -12.32 7.66 5.77
CA LEU A 20 -11.51 6.66 6.46
C LEU A 20 -10.56 7.31 7.48
N LEU A 21 -9.89 8.41 7.13
CA LEU A 21 -9.00 9.13 8.05
C LEU A 21 -9.74 9.73 9.25
N ARG A 22 -11.00 10.14 9.07
CA ARG A 22 -11.81 10.69 10.16
C ARG A 22 -12.10 9.65 11.24
N VAL A 23 -12.33 8.40 10.84
CA VAL A 23 -12.65 7.30 11.77
C VAL A 23 -11.42 6.48 12.19
N HIS A 24 -10.26 6.75 11.61
CA HIS A 24 -9.00 6.08 11.96
C HIS A 24 -8.66 6.24 13.45
N VAL A 25 -7.95 5.28 14.02
CA VAL A 25 -7.38 5.40 15.37
C VAL A 25 -5.88 5.18 15.22
N ASP A 26 -5.07 6.14 15.67
CA ASP A 26 -3.62 6.02 15.55
C ASP A 26 -3.12 4.79 16.32
N GLY A 27 -2.19 4.06 15.71
CA GLY A 27 -1.77 2.74 16.17
C GLY A 27 -2.58 1.56 15.60
N THR A 28 -3.70 1.79 14.89
CA THR A 28 -4.43 0.72 14.19
C THR A 28 -3.48 -0.01 13.23
N PRO A 29 -3.38 -1.34 13.27
CA PRO A 29 -2.44 -2.08 12.45
C PRO A 29 -2.79 -1.99 10.97
N CYS A 30 -1.78 -1.74 10.14
CA CYS A 30 -1.89 -1.85 8.69
C CYS A 30 -2.19 -3.30 8.30
N TRP A 31 -3.24 -3.55 7.53
CA TRP A 31 -3.63 -4.91 7.13
C TRP A 31 -2.55 -5.64 6.31
N TRP A 32 -1.72 -4.88 5.58
CA TRP A 32 -0.64 -5.43 4.75
C TRP A 32 0.58 -5.85 5.59
N CYS A 33 1.12 -4.94 6.41
CA CYS A 33 2.38 -5.18 7.11
C CYS A 33 2.25 -5.43 8.62
N GLY A 34 1.08 -5.20 9.21
CA GLY A 34 0.85 -5.35 10.66
C GLY A 34 1.39 -4.21 11.52
N LEU A 35 2.22 -3.31 10.97
CA LEU A 35 2.78 -2.17 11.69
C LEU A 35 1.71 -1.09 11.98
N PRO A 36 1.86 -0.31 13.06
CA PRO A 36 0.89 0.73 13.41
C PRO A 36 0.81 1.83 12.34
N MET A 37 -0.41 2.30 12.09
CA MET A 37 -0.70 3.42 11.19
C MET A 37 -1.03 4.68 11.98
N HIS A 38 -0.42 5.78 11.59
CA HIS A 38 -0.57 7.10 12.22
C HIS A 38 -1.01 8.15 11.20
N ARG A 39 -1.87 9.08 11.61
CA ARG A 39 -2.25 10.25 10.80
C ARG A 39 -1.08 11.19 10.60
N ASP A 40 -0.27 11.40 11.64
CA ASP A 40 1.00 12.08 11.49
C ASP A 40 1.90 11.22 10.61
N ARG A 41 2.26 11.77 9.45
CA ARG A 41 3.05 11.04 8.48
C ARG A 41 4.43 10.68 9.01
N THR A 42 4.95 11.43 9.97
CA THR A 42 6.31 11.27 10.51
C THR A 42 6.44 10.10 11.48
N GLU A 43 5.31 9.62 12.01
CA GLU A 43 5.24 8.47 12.93
C GLU A 43 5.13 7.12 12.19
N ASN A 44 4.87 7.14 10.88
CA ASN A 44 4.78 5.91 10.09
C ASN A 44 6.17 5.40 9.69
N TRP A 45 6.35 4.07 9.72
CA TRP A 45 7.62 3.42 9.38
C TRP A 45 8.13 3.75 7.97
N ASP A 46 7.22 4.05 7.04
CA ASP A 46 7.53 4.37 5.64
C ASP A 46 7.76 5.86 5.38
N TYR A 47 7.88 6.66 6.45
CA TYR A 47 8.28 8.05 6.36
C TYR A 47 9.75 8.20 5.97
N ASN A 48 9.98 9.01 4.95
CA ASN A 48 11.28 9.41 4.48
C ASN A 48 11.21 10.91 4.15
N PRO A 49 11.85 11.79 4.95
CA PRO A 49 11.83 13.23 4.73
C PRO A 49 12.54 13.65 3.43
N ALA A 50 13.44 12.81 2.91
CA ALA A 50 14.14 13.06 1.64
C ALA A 50 13.36 12.56 0.41
N SER A 51 12.25 11.84 0.61
CA SER A 51 11.45 11.31 -0.49
C SER A 51 10.53 12.37 -1.08
N SER A 52 10.59 12.55 -2.41
CA SER A 52 9.61 13.34 -3.16
C SER A 52 8.28 12.60 -3.38
N ASP A 53 8.23 11.30 -3.04
CA ASP A 53 7.04 10.48 -3.17
C ASP A 53 6.01 10.80 -2.08
N ARG A 54 4.83 11.26 -2.49
CA ARG A 54 3.72 11.58 -1.58
C ARG A 54 3.21 10.37 -0.80
N ALA A 55 3.51 9.15 -1.25
CA ALA A 55 3.19 7.94 -0.51
C ALA A 55 3.99 7.80 0.79
N SER A 56 5.19 8.39 0.86
CA SER A 56 6.07 8.21 2.02
C SER A 56 5.43 8.74 3.30
N GLY A 57 5.26 7.85 4.28
CA GLY A 57 4.63 8.13 5.57
C GLY A 57 3.13 8.43 5.48
N SER A 58 2.49 8.42 4.31
CA SER A 58 1.07 8.74 4.21
C SER A 58 0.19 7.50 4.32
N LEU A 59 -1.04 7.68 4.79
CA LEU A 59 -2.06 6.63 4.70
C LEU A 59 -2.81 6.74 3.38
N ALA A 60 -2.83 5.64 2.63
CA ALA A 60 -3.54 5.49 1.35
C ALA A 60 -4.87 4.77 1.56
N ALA A 61 -5.89 5.16 0.79
CA ALA A 61 -7.19 4.49 0.78
C ALA A 61 -7.13 3.30 -0.18
N ASP A 62 -7.07 2.10 0.37
CA ASP A 62 -6.97 0.85 -0.37
C ASP A 62 -8.36 0.30 -0.70
N HIS A 63 -8.40 -0.48 -1.77
CA HIS A 63 -9.56 -1.24 -2.21
C HIS A 63 -9.32 -2.72 -1.92
N SER A 64 -10.00 -3.27 -0.91
CA SER A 64 -9.91 -4.72 -0.60
C SER A 64 -10.21 -5.57 -1.83
N HIS A 65 -11.30 -5.25 -2.50
CA HIS A 65 -11.58 -5.73 -3.84
C HIS A 65 -11.01 -4.73 -4.84
N ALA A 66 -9.88 -5.07 -5.48
CA ALA A 66 -9.15 -4.11 -6.30
C ALA A 66 -9.98 -3.63 -7.50
N ARG A 67 -9.65 -2.43 -7.97
CA ARG A 67 -10.39 -1.77 -9.05
C ARG A 67 -10.27 -2.49 -10.38
N THR A 68 -9.13 -3.12 -10.65
CA THR A 68 -8.90 -3.99 -11.81
C THR A 68 -9.83 -5.21 -11.82
N HIS A 69 -10.36 -5.60 -10.66
CA HIS A 69 -11.30 -6.70 -10.51
C HIS A 69 -12.76 -6.24 -10.33
N GLY A 70 -13.06 -4.95 -10.44
CA GLY A 70 -14.41 -4.40 -10.34
C GLY A 70 -14.72 -3.63 -9.05
N GLY A 71 -13.73 -3.44 -8.17
CA GLY A 71 -13.86 -2.62 -6.96
C GLY A 71 -14.22 -1.16 -7.23
N THR A 72 -15.18 -0.61 -6.48
CA THR A 72 -15.69 0.75 -6.70
C THR A 72 -15.59 1.69 -5.49
N LYS A 73 -15.19 1.16 -4.33
CA LYS A 73 -15.11 1.89 -3.06
C LYS A 73 -13.84 1.49 -2.32
N ALA A 74 -13.07 2.46 -1.88
CA ALA A 74 -12.00 2.23 -0.92
C ALA A 74 -12.60 2.01 0.48
N ASP A 75 -12.12 1.00 1.19
CA ASP A 75 -12.74 0.51 2.42
C ASP A 75 -11.76 0.30 3.58
N ARG A 76 -10.46 0.51 3.36
CA ARG A 76 -9.44 0.47 4.42
C ARG A 76 -8.31 1.47 4.17
N LEU A 77 -7.56 1.77 5.22
CA LEU A 77 -6.27 2.46 5.11
C LEU A 77 -5.13 1.45 5.10
N LEU A 78 -4.09 1.77 4.34
CA LEU A 78 -2.77 1.15 4.38
C LEU A 78 -1.70 2.24 4.40
N HIS A 79 -0.49 1.94 4.87
CA HIS A 79 0.67 2.79 4.59
C HIS A 79 0.86 2.96 3.08
N GLY A 80 1.40 4.10 2.66
CA GLY A 80 1.52 4.45 1.26
C GLY A 80 2.45 3.50 0.50
N ILE A 81 3.56 3.08 1.10
CA ILE A 81 4.43 2.05 0.51
C ILE A 81 3.73 0.70 0.47
N CYS A 82 3.05 0.29 1.55
CA CYS A 82 2.30 -0.98 1.59
C CYS A 82 1.23 -1.05 0.49
N ASN A 83 0.48 0.03 0.28
CA ASN A 83 -0.53 0.10 -0.78
C ASN A 83 0.08 -0.10 -2.18
N LYS A 84 1.29 0.43 -2.41
CA LYS A 84 2.02 0.21 -3.69
C LYS A 84 2.54 -1.22 -3.81
N GLN A 85 3.08 -1.76 -2.73
CA GLN A 85 3.60 -3.12 -2.66
C GLN A 85 2.51 -4.17 -2.93
N ARG A 86 1.30 -3.95 -2.41
CA ARG A 86 0.11 -4.81 -2.60
C ARG A 86 -0.36 -4.94 -4.05
N GLN A 87 -0.22 -3.86 -4.82
CA GLN A 87 -0.75 -3.76 -6.18
C GLN A 87 -2.28 -3.95 -6.22
N ASP A 88 -2.77 -4.92 -6.99
CA ASP A 88 -4.19 -5.27 -7.12
C ASP A 88 -4.64 -6.38 -6.16
N GLY A 89 -3.81 -6.74 -5.18
CA GLY A 89 -4.07 -7.83 -4.25
C GLY A 89 -3.51 -9.18 -4.71
N SER A 90 -2.94 -9.28 -5.92
CA SER A 90 -2.20 -10.46 -6.39
C SER A 90 -1.08 -10.90 -5.45
N ARG A 91 -0.57 -9.97 -4.64
CA ARG A 91 0.52 -10.19 -3.67
C ARG A 91 0.04 -10.40 -2.23
N ASP A 92 -1.26 -10.54 -1.98
CA ASP A 92 -1.81 -10.67 -0.62
C ASP A 92 -1.20 -11.87 0.17
N HIS A 93 -0.74 -12.91 -0.52
CA HIS A 93 -0.05 -14.06 0.07
C HIS A 93 1.41 -13.76 0.49
N LEU A 94 2.02 -12.70 -0.05
CA LEU A 94 3.37 -12.24 0.27
C LEU A 94 3.38 -11.13 1.33
N ARG A 95 2.22 -10.82 1.91
CA ARG A 95 2.09 -9.68 2.81
C ARG A 95 2.98 -9.87 4.05
N PRO A 96 3.73 -8.83 4.47
CA PRO A 96 4.64 -8.91 5.62
C PRO A 96 3.95 -9.37 6.92
N ALA A 97 2.66 -9.03 7.10
CA ALA A 97 1.86 -9.49 8.23
C ALA A 97 1.67 -11.02 8.31
N VAL A 98 1.88 -11.75 7.22
CA VAL A 98 1.79 -13.22 7.17
C VAL A 98 3.18 -13.86 7.13
N THR A 99 4.12 -13.27 6.40
CA THR A 99 5.47 -13.83 6.26
C THR A 99 6.36 -13.54 7.46
N GLY A 100 6.01 -12.56 8.29
CA GLY A 100 6.84 -12.11 9.42
C GLY A 100 8.06 -11.29 9.01
N GLN A 101 8.25 -11.05 7.70
CA GLN A 101 9.30 -10.19 7.17
C GLN A 101 8.95 -8.72 7.41
N HIS A 102 9.96 -7.85 7.51
CA HIS A 102 9.69 -6.42 7.62
C HIS A 102 9.31 -5.83 6.24
N PRO A 103 8.32 -4.93 6.12
CA PRO A 103 7.88 -4.38 4.83
C PRO A 103 8.94 -3.56 4.08
N SER A 104 10.06 -3.18 4.72
CA SER A 104 11.20 -2.53 4.06
C SER A 104 12.11 -3.53 3.34
N GLU A 105 11.99 -4.82 3.65
CA GLU A 105 12.73 -5.86 2.95
C GLU A 105 12.13 -6.09 1.56
N PRO A 106 12.95 -6.49 0.57
CA PRO A 106 12.43 -6.88 -0.73
C PRO A 106 11.37 -7.98 -0.57
N ILE A 107 10.22 -7.80 -1.21
CA ILE A 107 9.24 -8.89 -1.31
C ILE A 107 9.93 -10.02 -2.06
N PRO A 108 9.94 -11.27 -1.55
CA PRO A 108 10.42 -12.40 -2.30
C PRO A 108 9.64 -12.48 -3.61
N GLU A 109 10.24 -12.04 -4.72
CA GLU A 109 9.73 -12.32 -6.04
C GLU A 109 9.79 -13.84 -6.21
N ASP A 110 8.77 -14.45 -6.79
CA ASP A 110 8.85 -15.84 -7.24
C ASP A 110 10.18 -16.00 -7.98
N GLN A 111 11.14 -16.71 -7.38
CA GLN A 111 12.50 -16.89 -7.86
C GLN A 111 12.52 -17.83 -9.08
N LEU A 112 11.73 -17.53 -10.10
CA LEU A 112 11.78 -18.12 -11.43
C LEU A 112 12.30 -17.12 -12.47
N GLY A 113 12.77 -15.94 -12.06
CA GLY A 113 13.26 -14.88 -12.97
C GLY A 113 14.78 -14.75 -13.13
N ILE A 114 15.58 -15.27 -12.20
CA ILE A 114 17.06 -15.16 -12.27
C ILE A 114 17.68 -16.54 -12.22
N ARG A 115 17.59 -17.27 -13.34
CA ARG A 115 18.53 -18.35 -13.65
C ARG A 115 19.89 -17.73 -14.01
N LEU A 116 20.65 -17.31 -13.00
CA LEU A 116 22.10 -17.23 -13.12
C LEU A 116 22.65 -18.65 -12.99
N ILE A 117 22.51 -19.44 -14.06
CA ILE A 117 23.33 -20.64 -14.22
C ILE A 117 24.56 -20.17 -14.99
N PRO A 118 25.78 -20.18 -14.42
CA PRO A 118 26.97 -19.98 -15.22
C PRO A 118 27.04 -21.15 -16.21
N TRP A 119 26.86 -20.85 -17.49
CA TRP A 119 27.05 -21.81 -18.56
C TRP A 119 28.55 -22.11 -18.67
N PRO A 120 28.99 -23.39 -18.66
CA PRO A 120 30.38 -23.75 -18.86
C PRO A 120 30.86 -23.48 -20.29
#